data_AF-A0A9P4XWW1-F1
#
_entry.id   AF-A0A9P4XWW1-F1
#
_cell.length_a   1.000
_cell.length_b   1.000
_cell.length_c   1.000
_cell.angle_alpha   90.00
_cell.angle_beta   90.00
_cell.angle_gamma   90.00
#
_symmetry.space_group_name_H-M   'P 1'
#
loop_
_entity.id
_entity.type
_entity.pdbx_description
1 polymer ?
#
loop_
_entity_poly.entity_id
_entity_poly.type
_entity_poly.pdbx_seq_one_letter_code
_entity_poly.pdbx_strand_id
1 'polypeptide(L)'
;MLQTASRHSGSCNPEVSIEPSWPRSPDGSGWDGKNLLPMVLRGASPFRKTWDVNVLLKEVESILGAQVVDIPQASAGAHNYGLAMELSDGRQILAQLLHFQLPPSFSEDWLLPRIMFVPAALDFPHTVTPTRDFCIALLQSAVEAVFKNKVICKTPGKDTIDPKLLAAKQSILRFIPSILPAQRHDEENLDYYRFVLQHDDYGIHNMSIWLDEEGRVGITSVYDWETGCIVPLILSEIDFLIFGRYLTVDGNGEPSWRLWDPATKVEPEWPAMFQTHARHYVQALKQRAPVLDSAIREGKDARHLWLALKRWRGDDPLQFFCELGTWAEARMREKEGGWMEYRA
;
A
#
# COMPACT_ATOMS: atom_id res chain seq x y z
N MET A 1 40.16 32.17 24.96
CA MET A 1 39.61 33.52 24.69
C MET A 1 38.28 33.35 23.98
N LEU A 2 37.24 33.90 24.60
CA LEU A 2 35.85 33.93 24.15
C LEU A 2 35.64 34.91 22.99
N GLN A 3 34.71 34.57 22.09
CA GLN A 3 33.52 35.37 21.69
C GLN A 3 32.76 34.57 20.61
N THR A 4 31.68 33.84 20.95
CA THR A 4 30.26 34.27 20.90
C THR A 4 29.81 34.98 19.63
N ALA A 5 28.99 34.29 18.83
CA ALA A 5 27.90 34.88 18.06
C ALA A 5 26.66 33.98 18.23
N SER A 6 25.58 34.62 18.68
CA SER A 6 24.26 34.07 18.98
C SER A 6 23.29 34.44 17.86
N ARG A 7 22.17 33.70 17.79
CA ARG A 7 20.88 33.96 17.09
C ARG A 7 20.77 33.32 15.69
N HIS A 8 19.72 32.57 15.32
CA HIS A 8 18.33 32.60 15.76
C HIS A 8 17.71 31.20 15.92
N SER A 9 16.92 31.07 16.99
CA SER A 9 15.85 30.08 17.16
C SER A 9 14.76 30.30 16.11
N GLY A 10 14.79 29.48 15.05
CA GLY A 10 13.64 29.24 14.19
C GLY A 10 12.94 27.99 14.67
N SER A 11 11.75 28.17 15.26
CA SER A 11 10.74 27.17 15.58
C SER A 11 10.88 25.87 14.80
N CYS A 12 11.47 24.83 15.41
CA CYS A 12 11.22 23.46 14.99
C CYS A 12 9.70 23.25 15.10
N ASN A 13 9.06 22.89 13.98
CA ASN A 13 7.77 22.23 14.06
C ASN A 13 7.89 21.13 15.11
N PRO A 14 6.94 20.98 16.05
CA PRO A 14 6.96 19.81 16.91
C PRO A 14 6.89 18.62 15.96
N GLU A 15 7.96 17.83 15.92
CA GLU A 15 7.83 16.44 15.53
C GLU A 15 6.66 15.93 16.37
N VAL A 16 5.53 15.67 15.72
CA VAL A 16 4.47 14.90 16.34
C VAL A 16 5.10 13.53 16.49
N SER A 17 5.75 13.30 17.64
CA SER A 17 6.10 11.99 18.11
C SER A 17 4.77 11.25 18.20
N ILE A 18 4.43 10.52 17.15
CA ILE A 18 3.41 9.49 17.22
C ILE A 18 4.05 8.42 18.09
N GLU A 19 4.04 8.62 19.42
CA GLU A 19 4.30 7.52 20.33
C GLU A 19 3.29 6.44 19.93
N PRO A 20 3.73 5.22 19.57
CA PRO A 20 2.82 4.14 19.30
C PRO A 20 1.92 4.02 20.50
N SER A 21 0.62 4.24 20.32
CA SER A 21 -0.31 4.33 21.44
C SER A 21 -0.22 3.04 22.25
N TRP A 22 0.35 3.12 23.45
CA TRP A 22 0.46 1.97 24.33
C TRP A 22 -0.94 1.42 24.60
N PRO A 23 -1.20 0.12 24.36
CA PRO A 23 -2.54 -0.43 24.47
C PRO A 23 -3.10 -0.24 25.88
N ARG A 24 -4.39 0.04 25.94
CA ARG A 24 -5.12 0.27 27.20
C ARG A 24 -5.91 -0.96 27.57
N SER A 25 -6.13 -1.14 28.86
CA SER A 25 -7.02 -2.17 29.39
C SER A 25 -8.44 -2.04 28.81
N PRO A 26 -9.26 -3.10 28.85
CA PRO A 26 -10.63 -3.07 28.31
C PRO A 26 -11.55 -1.98 28.90
N ASP A 27 -11.27 -1.54 30.12
CA ASP A 27 -11.95 -0.46 30.84
C ASP A 27 -11.42 0.95 30.48
N GLY A 28 -10.42 1.05 29.61
CA GLY A 28 -9.78 2.30 29.20
C GLY A 28 -8.63 2.77 30.09
N SER A 29 -8.34 2.06 31.18
CA SER A 29 -7.20 2.36 32.06
C SER A 29 -5.86 2.07 31.39
N GLY A 30 -4.79 2.71 31.89
CA GLY A 30 -3.43 2.40 31.45
C GLY A 30 -3.06 0.97 31.84
N TRP A 31 -2.46 0.23 30.91
CA TRP A 31 -1.88 -1.09 31.17
C TRP A 31 -0.37 -0.93 31.41
N ASP A 32 0.22 -1.76 32.26
CA ASP A 32 1.65 -1.67 32.63
C ASP A 32 2.55 -2.63 31.84
N GLY A 33 1.97 -3.38 30.90
CA GLY A 33 2.69 -4.38 30.10
C GLY A 33 2.80 -5.75 30.75
N LYS A 34 2.20 -5.99 31.90
CA LYS A 34 2.32 -7.27 32.60
C LYS A 34 1.05 -8.10 32.51
N ASN A 35 1.18 -9.39 32.84
CA ASN A 35 0.07 -10.33 32.97
C ASN A 35 -0.77 -10.48 31.69
N LEU A 36 -0.15 -10.41 30.50
CA LEU A 36 -0.89 -10.42 29.24
C LEU A 36 -1.64 -11.75 29.05
N LEU A 37 -1.01 -12.90 29.32
CA LEU A 37 -1.64 -14.20 29.12
C LEU A 37 -2.91 -14.40 29.97
N PRO A 38 -2.90 -14.17 31.30
CA PRO A 38 -4.12 -14.19 32.11
C PRO A 38 -5.22 -13.26 31.60
N MET A 39 -4.87 -12.08 31.08
CA MET A 39 -5.85 -11.14 30.51
C MET A 39 -6.44 -11.67 29.21
N VAL A 40 -5.62 -12.23 28.31
CA VAL A 40 -6.06 -12.84 27.05
C VAL A 40 -7.02 -14.00 27.31
N LEU A 41 -6.68 -14.90 28.24
CA LEU A 41 -7.51 -16.05 28.62
C LEU A 41 -8.88 -15.65 29.18
N ARG A 42 -9.00 -14.45 29.76
CA ARG A 42 -10.27 -13.89 30.29
C ARG A 42 -11.03 -13.03 29.28
N GLY A 43 -10.58 -12.96 28.02
CA GLY A 43 -11.17 -12.09 27.00
C GLY A 43 -10.92 -10.59 27.24
N ALA A 44 -9.92 -10.26 28.06
CA ALA A 44 -9.60 -8.92 28.52
C ALA A 44 -8.30 -8.37 27.89
N SER A 45 -7.94 -8.84 26.69
CA SER A 45 -6.71 -8.41 26.01
C SER A 45 -6.66 -6.89 25.79
N PRO A 46 -5.58 -6.19 26.21
CA PRO A 46 -5.33 -4.79 25.86
C PRO A 46 -5.22 -4.55 24.35
N PHE A 47 -4.85 -5.58 23.60
CA PHE A 47 -4.68 -5.52 22.14
C PHE A 47 -5.97 -5.74 21.35
N ARG A 48 -7.13 -5.96 22.00
CA ARG A 48 -8.38 -6.42 21.34
C ARG A 48 -8.83 -5.62 20.09
N LYS A 49 -8.44 -4.34 19.99
CA LYS A 49 -8.79 -3.48 18.85
C LYS A 49 -7.78 -3.55 17.70
N THR A 50 -6.60 -4.10 17.96
CA THR A 50 -5.44 -4.00 17.08
C THR A 50 -4.97 -5.40 16.65
N TRP A 51 -4.86 -6.36 17.58
CA TRP A 51 -4.35 -7.72 17.33
C TRP A 51 -5.10 -8.75 18.17
N ASP A 52 -5.35 -9.94 17.59
CA ASP A 52 -5.78 -11.11 18.36
C ASP A 52 -4.55 -11.87 18.87
N VAL A 53 -4.20 -11.64 20.14
CA VAL A 53 -3.04 -12.30 20.78
C VAL A 53 -3.19 -13.82 20.77
N ASN A 54 -4.41 -14.37 20.76
CA ASN A 54 -4.59 -15.83 20.70
C ASN A 54 -4.06 -16.45 19.40
N VAL A 55 -4.11 -15.71 18.28
CA VAL A 55 -3.56 -16.17 17.00
C VAL A 55 -2.04 -16.29 17.11
N LEU A 56 -1.38 -15.28 17.68
CA LEU A 56 0.05 -15.31 17.93
C LEU A 56 0.46 -16.47 18.82
N LEU A 57 -0.26 -16.70 19.93
CA LEU A 57 0.04 -17.80 20.84
C LEU A 57 -0.01 -19.14 20.11
N LYS A 58 -1.09 -19.41 19.37
CA LYS A 58 -1.23 -20.65 18.59
C LYS A 58 -0.10 -20.83 17.57
N GLU A 59 0.30 -19.76 16.89
CA GLU A 59 1.38 -19.80 15.92
C GLU A 59 2.73 -20.14 16.59
N VAL A 60 3.06 -19.45 17.68
CA VAL A 60 4.26 -19.71 18.49
C VAL A 60 4.28 -21.15 18.98
N GLU A 61 3.17 -21.63 19.56
CA GLU A 61 3.06 -22.98 20.10
C GLU A 61 3.20 -24.04 19.02
N SER A 62 2.59 -23.82 17.86
CA SER A 62 2.67 -24.73 16.71
C SER A 62 4.09 -24.79 16.13
N ILE A 63 4.79 -23.66 16.02
CA ILE A 63 6.14 -23.60 15.45
C ILE A 63 7.16 -24.20 16.40
N LEU A 64 7.04 -23.91 17.69
CA LEU A 64 8.03 -24.29 18.68
C LEU A 64 7.73 -25.63 19.36
N GLY A 65 6.53 -26.19 19.17
CA GLY A 65 6.12 -27.46 19.74
C GLY A 65 6.00 -27.43 21.27
N ALA A 66 5.73 -26.27 21.87
CA ALA A 66 5.59 -26.08 23.31
C ALA A 66 4.54 -25.01 23.61
N GLN A 67 3.78 -25.20 24.69
CA GLN A 67 2.70 -24.27 25.07
C GLN A 67 3.27 -22.97 25.65
N VAL A 68 2.63 -21.83 25.40
CA VAL A 68 2.95 -20.57 26.08
C VAL A 68 2.27 -20.59 27.44
N VAL A 69 3.08 -20.63 28.50
CA VAL A 69 2.59 -20.74 29.89
C VAL A 69 2.57 -19.40 30.62
N ASP A 70 3.34 -18.42 30.15
CA ASP A 70 3.26 -17.04 30.63
C ASP A 70 3.72 -16.02 29.59
N ILE A 71 3.28 -14.78 29.75
CA ILE A 71 3.79 -13.60 29.06
C ILE A 71 4.10 -12.54 30.13
N PRO A 72 5.23 -12.66 30.84
CA PRO A 72 5.54 -11.84 32.00
C PRO A 72 5.61 -10.35 31.66
N GLN A 73 6.06 -10.02 30.45
CA GLN A 73 6.24 -8.64 30.04
C GLN A 73 6.01 -8.43 28.55
N ALA A 74 5.23 -7.39 28.27
CA ALA A 74 5.15 -6.71 27.00
C ALA A 74 5.95 -5.41 27.04
N SER A 75 6.58 -5.06 25.92
CA SER A 75 7.28 -3.81 25.70
C SER A 75 6.77 -3.16 24.43
N ALA A 76 6.91 -1.83 24.32
CA ALA A 76 6.71 -1.10 23.07
C ALA A 76 8.04 -0.54 22.59
N GLY A 77 8.32 -0.76 21.31
CA GLY A 77 9.29 0.01 20.53
C GLY A 77 8.56 0.92 19.54
N ALA A 78 9.32 1.72 18.79
CA ALA A 78 8.77 2.69 17.83
C ALA A 78 7.81 2.06 16.80
N HIS A 79 7.96 0.77 16.48
CA HIS A 79 7.15 0.09 15.45
C HIS A 79 6.79 -1.36 15.80
N ASN A 80 6.91 -1.75 17.08
CA ASN A 80 6.67 -3.13 17.48
C ASN A 80 6.23 -3.24 18.94
N TYR A 81 5.53 -4.33 19.24
CA TYR A 81 5.35 -4.80 20.61
C TYR A 81 6.18 -6.06 20.82
N GLY A 82 7.11 -6.02 21.78
CA GLY A 82 7.83 -7.20 22.22
C GLY A 82 7.03 -7.92 23.29
N LEU A 83 6.85 -9.23 23.17
CA LEU A 83 6.22 -10.08 24.17
C LEU A 83 7.25 -11.10 24.63
N ALA A 84 7.76 -10.93 25.85
CA ALA A 84 8.57 -11.95 26.50
C ALA A 84 7.62 -13.09 26.90
N MET A 85 7.85 -14.29 26.38
CA MET A 85 7.01 -15.45 26.62
C MET A 85 7.81 -16.56 27.28
N GLU A 86 7.16 -17.30 28.17
CA GLU A 86 7.69 -18.52 28.75
C GLU A 86 6.95 -19.72 28.16
N LEU A 87 7.70 -20.73 27.74
CA LEU A 87 7.17 -21.96 27.17
C LEU A 87 7.11 -23.08 28.21
N SER A 88 6.23 -24.06 28.00
CA SER A 88 6.01 -25.19 28.90
C SER A 88 7.25 -26.09 29.10
N ASP A 89 8.23 -26.00 28.22
CA ASP A 89 9.51 -26.72 28.32
C ASP A 89 10.64 -25.88 28.94
N GLY A 90 10.31 -24.70 29.48
CA GLY A 90 11.25 -23.81 30.18
C GLY A 90 12.03 -22.87 29.27
N ARG A 91 11.82 -22.90 27.94
CA ARG A 91 12.40 -21.89 27.05
C ARG A 91 11.76 -20.52 27.29
N GLN A 92 12.60 -19.49 27.27
CA GLN A 92 12.17 -18.10 27.21
C GLN A 92 12.40 -17.57 25.81
N ILE A 93 11.37 -16.95 25.23
CA ILE A 93 11.43 -16.38 23.88
C ILE A 93 10.95 -14.93 23.89
N LEU A 94 11.34 -14.19 22.87
CA LEU A 94 10.80 -12.87 22.58
C LEU A 94 10.03 -12.94 21.26
N ALA A 95 8.70 -12.85 21.32
CA ALA A 95 7.89 -12.64 20.13
C ALA A 95 7.79 -11.14 19.85
N GLN A 96 7.82 -10.72 18.58
CA GLN A 96 7.64 -9.32 18.21
C GLN A 96 6.44 -9.17 17.28
N LEU A 97 5.46 -8.38 17.71
CA LEU A 97 4.36 -7.94 16.88
C LEU A 97 4.79 -6.68 16.15
N LEU A 98 5.15 -6.82 14.88
CA LEU A 98 5.56 -5.70 14.05
C LEU A 98 4.31 -4.93 13.57
N HIS A 99 4.13 -3.71 14.07
CA HIS A 99 3.32 -2.73 13.34
C HIS A 99 4.24 -2.12 12.29
N PHE A 100 4.46 -2.86 11.20
CA PHE A 100 5.48 -2.54 10.21
C PHE A 100 5.15 -1.23 9.49
N GLN A 101 5.69 -0.14 10.05
CA GLN A 101 5.89 1.10 9.36
C GLN A 101 7.29 1.04 8.75
N LEU A 102 7.37 1.30 7.46
CA LEU A 102 8.65 1.34 6.77
C LEU A 102 9.51 2.44 7.39
N PRO A 103 10.74 2.12 7.85
CA PRO A 103 11.64 3.15 8.35
C PRO A 103 11.81 4.27 7.30
N PRO A 104 11.84 5.56 7.71
CA PRO A 104 12.01 6.66 6.77
C PRO A 104 13.25 6.50 5.87
N SER A 105 14.40 6.14 6.45
CA SER A 105 15.63 5.88 5.70
C SER A 105 15.48 4.74 4.70
N PHE A 106 14.80 3.66 5.07
CA PHE A 106 14.53 2.56 4.16
C PHE A 106 13.63 3.01 2.99
N SER A 107 12.64 3.86 3.25
CA SER A 107 11.77 4.40 2.20
C SER A 107 12.54 5.34 1.27
N GLU A 108 13.41 6.19 1.82
CA GLU A 108 14.31 7.06 1.05
C GLU A 108 15.23 6.26 0.14
N ASP A 109 15.84 5.19 0.65
CA ASP A 109 16.79 4.37 -0.08
C ASP A 109 16.12 3.54 -1.18
N TRP A 110 14.90 3.04 -0.94
CA TRP A 110 14.32 1.97 -1.77
C TRP A 110 13.08 2.36 -2.58
N LEU A 111 12.34 3.42 -2.24
CA LEU A 111 11.10 3.75 -2.94
C LEU A 111 11.36 4.07 -4.41
N LEU A 112 12.21 5.05 -4.72
CA LEU A 112 12.45 5.47 -6.11
C LEU A 112 13.15 4.38 -6.94
N PRO A 113 14.21 3.70 -6.45
CA PRO A 113 14.88 2.67 -7.23
C PRO A 113 14.01 1.44 -7.53
N ARG A 114 12.97 1.18 -6.73
CA ARG A 114 12.09 0.01 -6.90
C ARG A 114 10.83 0.30 -7.71
N ILE A 115 10.56 1.54 -8.09
CA ILE A 115 9.47 1.82 -9.04
C ILE A 115 9.98 1.59 -10.46
N MET A 116 9.90 0.33 -10.92
CA MET A 116 10.57 -0.15 -12.13
C MET A 116 10.26 0.63 -13.43
N PHE A 117 9.12 1.31 -13.53
CA PHE A 117 8.72 2.07 -14.72
C PHE A 117 9.08 3.57 -14.64
N VAL A 118 9.60 4.01 -13.50
CA VAL A 118 10.06 5.37 -13.25
C VAL A 118 11.59 5.31 -13.12
N PRO A 119 12.38 5.90 -14.03
CA PRO A 119 13.84 5.86 -13.92
C PRO A 119 14.30 6.41 -12.57
N ALA A 120 15.32 5.78 -12.01
CA ALA A 120 16.03 6.25 -10.82
C ALA A 120 16.59 7.69 -10.97
N ALA A 121 16.67 8.22 -12.20
CA ALA A 121 17.24 9.52 -12.55
C ALA A 121 16.20 10.64 -12.75
N LEU A 122 15.01 10.52 -12.15
CA LEU A 122 14.20 11.72 -11.95
C LEU A 122 14.87 12.56 -10.86
N ASP A 123 15.22 13.79 -11.21
CA ASP A 123 15.50 14.83 -10.23
C ASP A 123 14.22 15.00 -9.41
N PHE A 124 14.11 14.26 -8.32
CA PHE A 124 12.97 14.28 -7.44
C PHE A 124 13.32 15.24 -6.29
N PRO A 125 12.84 16.50 -6.32
CA PRO A 125 13.33 17.54 -5.41
C PRO A 125 12.70 17.43 -4.01
N HIS A 126 11.86 16.42 -3.76
CA HIS A 126 11.11 16.27 -2.52
C HIS A 126 11.71 15.19 -1.63
N THR A 127 11.82 15.48 -0.34
CA THR A 127 12.11 14.46 0.68
C THR A 127 11.05 13.36 0.61
N VAL A 128 11.49 12.10 0.63
CA VAL A 128 10.60 10.94 0.58
C VAL A 128 9.80 10.88 1.88
N THR A 129 8.54 11.30 1.81
CA THR A 129 7.65 11.41 2.95
C THR A 129 6.25 10.94 2.57
N PRO A 130 5.50 10.29 3.47
CA PRO A 130 4.16 9.79 3.20
C PRO A 130 3.12 10.92 3.20
N THR A 131 3.26 11.87 2.27
CA THR A 131 2.42 13.06 2.16
C THR A 131 1.69 13.09 0.82
N ARG A 132 0.60 13.87 0.79
CA ARG A 132 -0.13 14.12 -0.46
C ARG A 132 0.76 14.79 -1.50
N ASP A 133 1.56 15.78 -1.08
CA ASP A 133 2.43 16.54 -1.99
C ASP A 133 3.51 15.65 -2.59
N PHE A 134 4.10 14.75 -1.78
CA PHE A 134 4.99 13.72 -2.29
C PHE A 134 4.28 12.83 -3.32
N CYS A 135 3.05 12.38 -3.03
CA CYS A 135 2.29 11.53 -3.95
C CYS A 135 1.92 12.25 -5.27
N ILE A 136 1.65 13.57 -5.23
CA ILE A 136 1.47 14.42 -6.42
C ILE A 136 2.76 14.44 -7.24
N ALA A 137 3.88 14.76 -6.59
CA ALA A 137 5.19 14.83 -7.24
C ALA A 137 5.56 13.48 -7.85
N LEU A 138 5.26 12.38 -7.16
CA LEU A 138 5.49 11.02 -7.64
C LEU A 138 4.69 10.71 -8.92
N LEU A 139 3.39 11.02 -8.94
CA LEU A 139 2.56 10.81 -10.13
C LEU A 139 2.98 11.69 -11.31
N GLN A 140 3.31 12.97 -11.05
CA GLN A 140 3.82 13.88 -12.08
C GLN A 140 5.13 13.35 -12.66
N SER A 141 6.04 12.92 -11.79
CA SER A 141 7.33 12.33 -12.18
C SER A 141 7.11 11.05 -13.00
N ALA A 142 6.16 10.21 -12.62
CA ALA A 142 5.82 9.01 -13.37
C ALA A 142 5.32 9.34 -14.79
N VAL A 143 4.41 10.30 -14.94
CA VAL A 143 3.95 10.76 -16.26
C VAL A 143 5.12 11.28 -17.09
N GLU A 144 5.97 12.13 -16.52
CA GLU A 144 7.15 12.69 -17.19
C GLU A 144 8.13 11.61 -17.65
N ALA A 145 8.46 10.67 -16.77
CA ALA A 145 9.35 9.55 -17.06
C ALA A 145 8.83 8.68 -18.20
N VAL A 146 7.57 8.28 -18.09
CA VAL A 146 6.91 7.40 -19.05
C VAL A 146 6.83 8.09 -20.41
N PHE A 147 6.47 9.38 -20.43
CA PHE A 147 6.50 10.19 -21.65
C PHE A 147 7.92 10.29 -22.25
N LYS A 148 8.93 10.63 -21.45
CA LYS A 148 10.31 10.82 -21.93
C LYS A 148 10.95 9.54 -22.47
N ASN A 149 10.76 8.39 -21.82
CA ASN A 149 11.47 7.16 -22.18
C ASN A 149 10.86 6.37 -23.32
N LYS A 150 9.54 6.49 -23.50
CA LYS A 150 8.77 5.55 -24.33
C LYS A 150 7.94 6.26 -25.39
N VAL A 151 7.72 7.58 -25.28
CA VAL A 151 7.07 8.40 -26.33
C VAL A 151 8.11 9.10 -27.19
N ILE A 152 9.19 9.59 -26.59
CA ILE A 152 10.29 10.21 -27.33
C ILE A 152 11.20 9.10 -27.86
N CYS A 153 10.78 8.44 -28.93
CA CYS A 153 11.70 7.65 -29.74
C CYS A 153 12.67 8.62 -30.45
N LYS A 154 13.96 8.50 -30.14
CA LYS A 154 15.07 9.18 -30.84
C LYS A 154 15.01 8.84 -32.34
N THR A 155 14.29 9.65 -33.11
CA THR A 155 14.43 9.63 -34.57
C THR A 155 15.58 10.58 -34.90
N PRO A 156 16.69 10.12 -35.50
CA PRO A 156 17.80 11.00 -35.82
C PRO A 156 17.31 12.19 -36.66
N GLY A 157 17.39 13.40 -36.10
CA GLY A 157 17.08 14.65 -36.81
C GLY A 157 15.65 15.18 -36.73
N LYS A 158 14.75 14.63 -35.90
CA LYS A 158 13.42 15.22 -35.66
C LYS A 158 13.01 15.15 -34.18
N ASP A 159 13.37 16.19 -33.41
CA ASP A 159 12.86 16.43 -32.05
C ASP A 159 11.50 17.14 -32.09
N THR A 160 10.53 16.56 -32.81
CA THR A 160 9.17 17.13 -32.85
C THR A 160 8.19 16.13 -32.23
N ILE A 161 7.79 16.43 -30.99
CA ILE A 161 6.72 15.72 -30.28
C ILE A 161 5.39 16.12 -30.92
N ASP A 162 4.50 15.15 -31.15
CA ASP A 162 3.16 15.43 -31.68
C ASP A 162 2.42 16.43 -30.75
N PRO A 163 1.86 17.53 -31.26
CA PRO A 163 1.12 18.49 -30.45
C PRO A 163 -0.03 17.87 -29.64
N LYS A 164 -0.66 16.80 -30.14
CA LYS A 164 -1.72 16.08 -29.43
C LYS A 164 -1.18 15.33 -28.21
N LEU A 165 0.00 14.73 -28.32
CA LEU A 165 0.68 14.08 -27.20
C LEU A 165 1.03 15.09 -26.12
N LEU A 166 1.53 16.26 -26.51
CA LEU A 166 1.85 17.33 -25.58
C LEU A 166 0.59 17.86 -24.88
N ALA A 167 -0.50 18.09 -25.62
CA ALA A 167 -1.77 18.50 -25.05
C ALA A 167 -2.32 17.46 -24.05
N ALA A 168 -2.31 16.17 -24.43
CA ALA A 168 -2.74 15.09 -23.56
C ALA A 168 -1.92 15.01 -22.27
N LYS A 169 -0.58 15.11 -22.36
CA LYS A 169 0.30 15.19 -21.20
C LYS A 169 -0.08 16.36 -20.28
N GLN A 170 -0.31 17.55 -20.83
CA GLN A 170 -0.71 18.73 -20.06
C GLN A 170 -2.05 18.53 -19.35
N SER A 171 -3.03 17.91 -20.00
CA SER A 171 -4.33 17.56 -19.40
C SER A 171 -4.14 16.63 -18.20
N ILE A 172 -3.32 15.59 -18.32
CA ILE A 172 -3.03 14.65 -17.23
C ILE A 172 -2.32 15.37 -16.08
N LEU A 173 -1.26 16.13 -16.35
CA LEU A 173 -0.49 16.83 -15.31
C LEU A 173 -1.33 17.84 -14.54
N ARG A 174 -2.25 18.55 -15.22
CA ARG A 174 -3.20 19.47 -14.60
C ARG A 174 -4.21 18.75 -13.71
N PHE A 175 -4.58 17.52 -14.06
CA PHE A 175 -5.57 16.74 -13.32
C PHE A 175 -5.01 16.15 -12.01
N ILE A 176 -3.74 15.76 -11.97
CA ILE A 176 -3.10 15.04 -10.83
C ILE A 176 -3.37 15.67 -9.45
N PRO A 177 -3.27 16.98 -9.23
CA PRO A 177 -3.58 17.53 -7.92
C PRO A 177 -5.02 17.23 -7.46
N SER A 178 -5.98 17.13 -8.38
CA SER A 178 -7.39 16.93 -8.04
C SER A 178 -7.83 15.45 -7.91
N ILE A 179 -6.99 14.50 -8.33
CA ILE A 179 -7.30 13.06 -8.21
C ILE A 179 -6.95 12.48 -6.84
N LEU A 180 -6.09 13.15 -6.09
CA LEU A 180 -5.69 12.74 -4.75
C LEU A 180 -6.56 13.45 -3.68
N PRO A 181 -7.18 12.71 -2.74
CA PRO A 181 -8.00 13.27 -1.67
C PRO A 181 -7.25 14.36 -0.90
N ALA A 182 -7.88 15.51 -0.63
CA ALA A 182 -7.25 16.53 0.20
C ALA A 182 -6.89 15.95 1.57
N GLN A 183 -5.71 16.33 2.11
CA GLN A 183 -5.41 16.08 3.51
C GLN A 183 -6.46 16.83 4.33
N ARG A 184 -7.39 16.09 4.91
CA ARG A 184 -8.30 16.61 5.91
C ARG A 184 -7.59 16.48 7.25
N HIS A 185 -7.92 17.36 8.19
CA HIS A 185 -7.32 17.37 9.53
C HIS A 185 -7.78 16.18 10.41
N ASP A 186 -8.67 15.33 9.91
CA ASP A 186 -9.00 14.05 10.53
C ASP A 186 -7.91 13.01 10.23
N GLU A 187 -7.56 12.20 11.22
CA GLU A 187 -6.50 11.18 11.14
C GLU A 187 -6.76 10.15 10.01
N GLU A 188 -8.01 9.99 9.57
CA GLU A 188 -8.44 8.96 8.60
C GLU A 188 -7.83 9.12 7.20
N ASN A 189 -7.56 10.35 6.73
CA ASN A 189 -7.00 10.55 5.38
C ASN A 189 -5.45 10.51 5.34
N LEU A 190 -4.78 10.53 6.50
CA LEU A 190 -3.31 10.42 6.56
C LEU A 190 -2.85 9.01 6.16
N ASP A 191 -3.65 7.99 6.47
CA ASP A 191 -3.32 6.60 6.17
C ASP A 191 -3.25 6.29 4.67
N TYR A 192 -3.89 7.07 3.81
CA TYR A 192 -3.84 6.86 2.35
C TYR A 192 -2.44 7.08 1.77
N TYR A 193 -1.66 7.96 2.40
CA TYR A 193 -0.34 8.33 1.93
C TYR A 193 0.78 7.53 2.59
N ARG A 194 0.46 6.74 3.63
CA ARG A 194 1.43 5.87 4.27
C ARG A 194 2.08 4.95 3.25
N PHE A 195 3.38 4.77 3.37
CA PHE A 195 4.09 3.83 2.52
C PHE A 195 3.79 2.40 2.94
N VAL A 196 3.58 1.54 1.95
CA VAL A 196 3.39 0.11 2.12
C VAL A 196 4.42 -0.65 1.30
N LEU A 197 4.86 -1.78 1.84
CA LEU A 197 5.63 -2.75 1.09
C LEU A 197 4.67 -3.63 0.29
N GLN A 198 4.87 -3.68 -1.01
CA GLN A 198 4.07 -4.42 -1.96
C GLN A 198 4.94 -5.45 -2.67
N HIS A 199 4.45 -6.69 -2.78
CA HIS A 199 5.18 -7.77 -3.46
C HIS A 199 5.33 -7.54 -4.97
N ASP A 200 4.30 -6.94 -5.57
CA ASP A 200 4.21 -6.59 -6.99
C ASP A 200 4.20 -7.75 -8.00
N ASP A 201 4.17 -8.98 -7.49
CA ASP A 201 3.85 -10.21 -8.21
C ASP A 201 3.16 -11.19 -7.24
N TYR A 202 2.10 -10.71 -6.59
CA TYR A 202 1.45 -11.47 -5.53
C TYR A 202 0.51 -12.52 -6.13
N GLY A 203 0.76 -13.80 -5.87
CA GLY A 203 -0.05 -14.89 -6.42
C GLY A 203 0.34 -16.26 -5.88
N ILE A 204 -0.49 -17.27 -6.18
CA ILE A 204 -0.28 -18.64 -5.68
C ILE A 204 1.04 -19.28 -6.13
N HIS A 205 1.61 -18.80 -7.24
CA HIS A 205 2.87 -19.29 -7.79
C HIS A 205 4.08 -18.90 -6.92
N ASN A 206 3.91 -17.87 -6.09
CA ASN A 206 4.93 -17.31 -5.21
C ASN A 206 4.74 -17.70 -3.74
N MET A 207 4.02 -18.80 -3.49
CA MET A 207 3.64 -19.24 -2.14
C MET A 207 3.93 -20.72 -1.90
N SER A 208 4.45 -21.04 -0.71
CA SER A 208 4.42 -22.41 -0.20
C SER A 208 3.07 -22.67 0.45
N ILE A 209 2.30 -23.56 -0.16
CA ILE A 209 0.94 -23.91 0.25
C ILE A 209 0.94 -25.36 0.75
N TRP A 210 0.28 -25.61 1.88
CA TRP A 210 0.08 -26.96 2.39
C TRP A 210 -1.40 -27.19 2.74
N LEU A 211 -1.77 -28.47 2.82
CA LEU A 211 -3.09 -28.94 3.19
C LEU A 211 -2.94 -29.81 4.43
N ASP A 212 -3.75 -29.57 5.46
CA ASP A 212 -3.81 -30.49 6.60
C ASP A 212 -4.68 -31.72 6.33
N GLU A 213 -4.72 -32.63 7.30
CA GLU A 213 -5.51 -33.88 7.23
C GLU A 213 -7.02 -33.61 7.11
N GLU A 214 -7.49 -32.44 7.54
CA GLU A 214 -8.89 -32.00 7.39
C GLU A 214 -9.16 -31.25 6.08
N GLY A 215 -8.15 -31.09 5.22
CA GLY A 215 -8.24 -30.38 3.94
C GLY A 215 -8.24 -28.86 4.07
N ARG A 216 -7.84 -28.29 5.21
CA ARG A 216 -7.67 -26.83 5.36
C ARG A 216 -6.36 -26.41 4.72
N VAL A 217 -6.41 -25.28 4.03
CA VAL A 217 -5.25 -24.70 3.33
C VAL A 217 -4.49 -23.77 4.25
N GLY A 218 -3.16 -23.93 4.32
CA GLY A 218 -2.25 -23.01 4.99
C GLY A 218 -1.18 -22.48 4.04
N ILE A 219 -0.69 -21.27 4.30
CA ILE A 219 0.44 -20.64 3.60
C ILE A 219 1.55 -20.44 4.63
N THR A 220 2.76 -20.92 4.33
CA THR A 220 3.91 -20.80 5.25
C THR A 220 4.96 -19.79 4.79
N SER A 221 5.03 -19.51 3.49
CA SER A 221 5.97 -18.53 2.96
C SER A 221 5.44 -17.86 1.69
N VAL A 222 5.94 -16.64 1.46
CA VAL A 222 5.81 -15.87 0.23
C VAL A 222 7.22 -15.49 -0.22
N TYR A 223 7.56 -15.81 -1.46
CA TYR A 223 8.91 -15.63 -2.04
C TYR A 223 8.82 -14.91 -3.39
N ASP A 224 9.97 -14.63 -4.02
CA ASP A 224 10.08 -13.89 -5.28
C ASP A 224 9.81 -12.37 -5.17
N TRP A 225 10.45 -11.76 -4.17
CA TRP A 225 10.37 -10.31 -3.92
C TRP A 225 11.19 -9.45 -4.91
N GLU A 226 11.57 -9.97 -6.08
CA GLU A 226 12.38 -9.24 -7.05
C GLU A 226 11.66 -7.98 -7.57
N THR A 227 10.33 -8.09 -7.76
CA THR A 227 9.46 -6.99 -8.15
C THR A 227 8.98 -6.15 -6.96
N GLY A 228 9.33 -6.55 -5.73
CA GLY A 228 8.88 -5.90 -4.51
C GLY A 228 9.18 -4.40 -4.50
N CYS A 229 8.19 -3.58 -4.16
CA CYS A 229 8.28 -2.13 -4.22
C CYS A 229 7.65 -1.46 -3.00
N ILE A 230 8.04 -0.21 -2.77
CA ILE A 230 7.40 0.68 -1.78
C ILE A 230 6.52 1.65 -2.54
N VAL A 231 5.25 1.77 -2.13
CA VAL A 231 4.29 2.70 -2.74
C VAL A 231 3.39 3.33 -1.67
N PRO A 232 2.86 4.54 -1.90
CA PRO A 232 1.75 5.05 -1.10
C PRO A 232 0.56 4.08 -1.16
N LEU A 233 -0.11 3.83 -0.02
CA LEU A 233 -1.26 2.91 0.06
C LEU A 233 -2.33 3.21 -1.01
N ILE A 234 -2.61 4.49 -1.25
CA ILE A 234 -3.59 4.92 -2.27
C ILE A 234 -3.25 4.43 -3.69
N LEU A 235 -1.96 4.23 -3.99
CA LEU A 235 -1.47 3.72 -5.28
C LEU A 235 -1.23 2.20 -5.30
N SER A 236 -1.37 1.52 -4.16
CA SER A 236 -1.04 0.09 -4.02
C SER A 236 -1.88 -0.82 -4.90
N GLU A 237 -1.30 -1.84 -5.52
CA GLU A 237 -2.05 -2.86 -6.27
C GLU A 237 -2.58 -3.93 -5.33
N ILE A 238 -3.77 -4.43 -5.64
CA ILE A 238 -4.39 -5.53 -4.90
C ILE A 238 -4.56 -6.76 -5.79
N ASP A 239 -3.74 -6.88 -6.83
CA ASP A 239 -3.80 -8.01 -7.74
C ASP A 239 -3.37 -9.30 -7.03
N PHE A 240 -4.12 -10.38 -7.25
CA PHE A 240 -3.75 -11.74 -6.84
C PHE A 240 -3.74 -12.67 -8.05
N LEU A 241 -2.57 -13.16 -8.44
CA LEU A 241 -2.41 -14.02 -9.61
C LEU A 241 -2.77 -15.47 -9.28
N ILE A 242 -3.74 -16.01 -10.01
CA ILE A 242 -4.15 -17.41 -9.94
C ILE A 242 -4.44 -17.95 -11.34
N PHE A 243 -3.77 -19.05 -11.70
CA PHE A 243 -3.91 -19.70 -13.02
C PHE A 243 -3.76 -18.73 -14.21
N GLY A 244 -2.85 -17.76 -14.16
CA GLY A 244 -2.64 -16.76 -15.22
C GLY A 244 -3.72 -15.66 -15.29
N ARG A 245 -4.51 -15.48 -14.23
CA ARG A 245 -5.55 -14.45 -14.10
C ARG A 245 -5.32 -13.65 -12.83
N TYR A 246 -5.41 -12.34 -12.94
CA TYR A 246 -5.40 -11.47 -11.77
C TYR A 246 -6.82 -11.35 -11.22
N LEU A 247 -7.02 -11.72 -9.96
CA LEU A 247 -8.16 -11.29 -9.16
C LEU A 247 -7.86 -9.87 -8.67
N THR A 248 -8.79 -8.94 -8.86
CA THR A 248 -8.54 -7.51 -8.67
C THR A 248 -9.85 -6.75 -8.42
N VAL A 249 -9.82 -5.43 -8.58
CA VAL A 249 -10.99 -4.56 -8.60
C VAL A 249 -11.10 -3.80 -9.92
N ASP A 250 -12.31 -3.42 -10.29
CA ASP A 250 -12.57 -2.53 -11.42
C ASP A 250 -12.38 -1.04 -11.05
N GLY A 251 -12.72 -0.13 -11.97
CA GLY A 251 -12.61 1.31 -11.77
C GLY A 251 -13.52 1.89 -10.66
N ASN A 252 -14.49 1.11 -10.17
CA ASN A 252 -15.36 1.48 -9.05
C ASN A 252 -14.91 0.85 -7.73
N GLY A 253 -13.85 0.04 -7.73
CA GLY A 253 -13.43 -0.72 -6.55
C GLY A 253 -14.26 -1.99 -6.31
N GLU A 254 -15.05 -2.41 -7.30
CA GLU A 254 -15.84 -3.63 -7.24
C GLU A 254 -15.01 -4.85 -7.67
N PRO A 255 -15.26 -6.04 -7.10
CA PRO A 255 -14.48 -7.23 -7.43
C PRO A 255 -14.51 -7.55 -8.93
N SER A 256 -13.33 -7.76 -9.51
CA SER A 256 -13.16 -8.02 -10.94
C SER A 256 -11.97 -8.95 -11.18
N TRP A 257 -11.78 -9.37 -12.42
CA TRP A 257 -10.63 -10.16 -12.83
C TRP A 257 -10.17 -9.76 -14.22
N ARG A 258 -8.91 -10.02 -14.53
CA ARG A 258 -8.36 -9.82 -15.87
C ARG A 258 -7.33 -10.87 -16.22
N LEU A 259 -7.10 -11.03 -17.52
CA LEU A 259 -6.05 -11.90 -18.02
C LEU A 259 -4.67 -11.30 -17.73
N TRP A 260 -3.72 -12.16 -17.37
CA TRP A 260 -2.31 -11.78 -17.35
C TRP A 260 -1.80 -11.51 -18.78
N ASP A 261 -2.13 -12.40 -19.71
CA ASP A 261 -1.89 -12.24 -21.15
C ASP A 261 -3.24 -12.09 -21.90
N PRO A 262 -3.53 -10.92 -22.49
CA PRO A 262 -4.73 -10.68 -23.28
C PRO A 262 -4.92 -11.65 -24.47
N ALA A 263 -3.86 -12.28 -24.96
CA ALA A 263 -3.95 -13.27 -26.05
C ALA A 263 -4.45 -14.64 -25.57
N THR A 264 -4.56 -14.86 -24.26
CA THR A 264 -4.99 -16.14 -23.69
C THR A 264 -6.46 -16.42 -24.02
N LYS A 265 -6.74 -17.59 -24.60
CA LYS A 265 -8.11 -18.07 -24.81
C LYS A 265 -8.82 -18.30 -23.48
N VAL A 266 -10.09 -17.91 -23.42
CA VAL A 266 -10.93 -18.04 -22.23
C VAL A 266 -12.03 -19.05 -22.52
N GLU A 267 -12.06 -20.13 -21.74
CA GLU A 267 -13.15 -21.10 -21.81
C GLU A 267 -14.47 -20.48 -21.30
N PRO A 268 -15.65 -20.86 -21.82
CA PRO A 268 -16.92 -20.21 -21.52
C PRO A 268 -17.31 -20.18 -20.02
N GLU A 269 -16.91 -21.18 -19.24
CA GLU A 269 -17.24 -21.32 -17.82
C GLU A 269 -16.31 -20.54 -16.89
N TRP A 270 -15.12 -20.17 -17.35
CA TRP A 270 -14.10 -19.50 -16.54
C TRP A 270 -14.50 -18.10 -16.04
N PRO A 271 -15.18 -17.24 -16.84
CA PRO A 271 -15.58 -15.91 -16.37
C PRO A 271 -16.39 -15.94 -15.07
N ALA A 272 -17.35 -16.85 -14.94
CA ALA A 272 -18.19 -16.95 -13.74
C ALA A 272 -17.41 -17.45 -12.51
N MET A 273 -16.49 -18.39 -12.72
CA MET A 273 -15.61 -18.90 -11.69
C MET A 273 -14.66 -17.81 -11.17
N PHE A 274 -13.92 -17.14 -12.05
CA PHE A 274 -12.98 -16.09 -11.66
C PHE A 274 -13.69 -14.87 -11.06
N GLN A 275 -14.89 -14.52 -11.52
CA GLN A 275 -15.70 -13.49 -10.88
C GLN A 275 -16.10 -13.88 -9.46
N THR A 276 -16.34 -15.16 -9.19
CA THR A 276 -16.63 -15.66 -7.84
C THR A 276 -15.39 -15.62 -6.96
N HIS A 277 -14.23 -16.02 -7.49
CA HIS A 277 -12.95 -15.92 -6.77
C HIS A 277 -12.58 -14.47 -6.44
N ALA A 278 -12.73 -13.56 -7.39
CA ALA A 278 -12.50 -12.14 -7.18
C ALA A 278 -13.38 -11.59 -6.04
N ARG A 279 -14.68 -11.95 -6.01
CA ARG A 279 -15.58 -11.57 -4.93
C ARG A 279 -15.10 -12.05 -3.57
N HIS A 280 -14.73 -13.32 -3.44
CA HIS A 280 -14.23 -13.86 -2.17
C HIS A 280 -12.92 -13.21 -1.73
N TYR A 281 -11.99 -13.03 -2.66
CA TYR A 281 -10.69 -12.41 -2.40
C TYR A 281 -10.83 -10.95 -1.95
N VAL A 282 -11.56 -10.14 -2.71
CA VAL A 282 -11.78 -8.73 -2.38
C VAL A 282 -12.59 -8.60 -1.09
N GLN A 283 -13.59 -9.43 -0.85
CA GLN A 283 -14.34 -9.42 0.42
C GLN A 283 -13.43 -9.71 1.62
N ALA A 284 -12.57 -10.73 1.54
CA ALA A 284 -11.61 -11.04 2.59
C ALA A 284 -10.62 -9.89 2.81
N LEU A 285 -10.13 -9.27 1.73
CA LEU A 285 -9.24 -8.12 1.79
C LEU A 285 -9.90 -6.91 2.48
N LYS A 286 -11.14 -6.57 2.12
CA LYS A 286 -11.90 -5.48 2.76
C LYS A 286 -12.15 -5.75 4.25
N GLN A 287 -12.43 -6.99 4.63
CA GLN A 287 -12.62 -7.38 6.03
C GLN A 287 -11.33 -7.29 6.86
N ARG A 288 -10.19 -7.65 6.27
CA ARG A 288 -8.88 -7.67 6.96
C ARG A 288 -8.17 -6.32 6.95
N ALA A 289 -8.40 -5.50 5.94
CA ALA A 289 -7.80 -4.18 5.79
C ALA A 289 -8.85 -3.13 5.33
N PRO A 290 -9.78 -2.70 6.21
CA PRO A 290 -10.82 -1.73 5.85
C PRO A 290 -10.27 -0.41 5.30
N VAL A 291 -9.10 0.02 5.77
CA VAL A 291 -8.41 1.23 5.28
C VAL A 291 -8.06 1.14 3.79
N LEU A 292 -7.75 -0.07 3.29
CA LEU A 292 -7.45 -0.31 1.89
C LEU A 292 -8.71 -0.20 1.02
N ASP A 293 -9.88 -0.60 1.52
CA ASP A 293 -11.16 -0.38 0.82
C ASP A 293 -11.43 1.11 0.60
N SER A 294 -11.26 1.91 1.66
CA SER A 294 -11.41 3.37 1.55
C SER A 294 -10.38 3.97 0.61
N ALA A 295 -9.10 3.55 0.70
CA ALA A 295 -8.04 4.00 -0.20
C ALA A 295 -8.32 3.65 -1.67
N ILE A 296 -8.90 2.47 -1.96
CA ILE A 296 -9.30 2.07 -3.31
C ILE A 296 -10.39 2.98 -3.84
N ARG A 297 -11.44 3.23 -3.04
CA ARG A 297 -12.59 4.04 -3.45
C ARG A 297 -12.20 5.51 -3.66
N GLU A 298 -11.56 6.11 -2.67
CA GLU A 298 -11.16 7.52 -2.70
C GLU A 298 -10.02 7.77 -3.69
N GLY A 299 -9.14 6.78 -3.87
CA GLY A 299 -8.00 6.84 -4.79
C GLY A 299 -8.28 6.38 -6.21
N LYS A 300 -9.52 6.05 -6.58
CA LYS A 300 -9.84 5.39 -7.87
C LYS A 300 -9.22 6.06 -9.10
N ASP A 301 -9.25 7.40 -9.17
CA ASP A 301 -8.69 8.16 -10.28
C ASP A 301 -7.16 8.13 -10.27
N ALA A 302 -6.54 8.26 -9.09
CA ALA A 302 -5.08 8.15 -8.90
C ALA A 302 -4.57 6.76 -9.28
N ARG A 303 -5.30 5.71 -8.86
CA ARG A 303 -5.01 4.31 -9.19
C ARG A 303 -5.15 4.05 -10.67
N HIS A 304 -6.21 4.54 -11.31
CA HIS A 304 -6.39 4.40 -12.75
C HIS A 304 -5.17 4.92 -13.52
N LEU A 305 -4.74 6.16 -13.21
CA LEU A 305 -3.56 6.75 -13.84
C LEU A 305 -2.29 5.95 -13.54
N TRP A 306 -2.02 5.65 -12.26
CA TRP A 306 -0.82 4.91 -11.84
C TRP A 306 -0.69 3.56 -12.53
N LEU A 307 -1.78 2.78 -12.54
CA LEU A 307 -1.83 1.45 -13.15
C LEU A 307 -1.70 1.52 -14.67
N ALA A 308 -2.31 2.51 -15.32
CA ALA A 308 -2.17 2.70 -16.76
C ALA A 308 -0.71 2.97 -17.14
N LEU A 309 -0.03 3.88 -16.43
CA LEU A 309 1.38 4.19 -16.66
C LEU A 309 2.29 2.98 -16.43
N LYS A 310 2.08 2.25 -15.34
CA LYS A 310 2.89 1.07 -14.99
C LYS A 310 2.73 -0.09 -15.97
N ARG A 311 1.51 -0.28 -16.48
CA ARG A 311 1.18 -1.40 -17.39
C ARG A 311 1.47 -1.09 -18.84
N TRP A 312 1.71 0.17 -19.19
CA TRP A 312 2.05 0.51 -20.57
C TRP A 312 3.38 -0.13 -21.00
N ARG A 313 3.40 -0.60 -22.25
CA ARG A 313 4.53 -1.34 -22.83
C ARG A 313 5.26 -0.60 -23.94
N GLY A 314 4.74 0.56 -24.36
CA GLY A 314 5.32 1.37 -25.44
C GLY A 314 4.53 1.34 -26.74
N ASP A 315 3.53 0.45 -26.86
CA ASP A 315 2.71 0.34 -28.06
C ASP A 315 1.79 1.55 -28.22
N ASP A 316 1.66 2.03 -29.46
CA ASP A 316 0.89 3.21 -29.90
C ASP A 316 0.82 4.34 -28.86
N PRO A 317 1.93 5.09 -28.67
CA PRO A 317 1.97 6.18 -27.68
C PRO A 317 0.90 7.25 -27.96
N LEU A 318 0.60 7.53 -29.25
CA LEU A 318 -0.37 8.54 -29.62
C LEU A 318 -1.76 8.16 -29.12
N GLN A 319 -2.22 6.95 -29.45
CA GLN A 319 -3.52 6.47 -28.98
C GLN A 319 -3.57 6.43 -27.45
N PHE A 320 -2.60 5.77 -26.81
CA PHE A 320 -2.58 5.57 -25.37
C PHE A 320 -2.65 6.90 -24.59
N PHE A 321 -1.77 7.87 -24.92
CA PHE A 321 -1.77 9.14 -24.20
C PHE A 321 -2.97 10.01 -24.56
N CYS A 322 -3.43 10.03 -25.82
CA CYS A 322 -4.62 10.79 -26.18
C CYS A 322 -5.88 10.27 -25.45
N GLU A 323 -6.02 8.95 -25.28
CA GLU A 323 -7.10 8.36 -24.50
C GLU A 323 -7.00 8.76 -23.02
N LEU A 324 -5.82 8.65 -22.40
CA LEU A 324 -5.60 9.11 -21.02
C LEU A 324 -5.84 10.62 -20.85
N GLY A 325 -5.42 11.44 -21.80
CA GLY A 325 -5.67 12.88 -21.80
C GLY A 325 -7.17 13.19 -21.89
N THR A 326 -7.89 12.49 -22.77
CA THR A 326 -9.35 12.63 -22.91
C THR A 326 -10.07 12.20 -21.64
N TRP A 327 -9.64 11.09 -21.03
CA TRP A 327 -10.13 10.65 -19.73
C TRP A 327 -9.91 11.72 -18.65
N ALA A 328 -8.72 12.30 -18.56
CA ALA A 328 -8.41 13.36 -17.59
C ALA A 328 -9.34 14.58 -17.75
N GLU A 329 -9.57 15.05 -18.99
CA GLU A 329 -10.49 16.16 -19.27
C GLU A 329 -11.95 15.84 -18.93
N ALA A 330 -12.40 14.61 -19.18
CA ALA A 330 -13.73 14.17 -18.81
C ALA A 330 -13.91 14.18 -17.28
N ARG A 331 -12.96 13.60 -16.55
CA ARG A 331 -13.02 13.51 -15.08
C ARG A 331 -12.86 14.87 -14.40
N MET A 332 -12.05 15.79 -14.94
CA MET A 332 -11.99 17.18 -14.47
C MET A 332 -13.36 17.85 -14.54
N ARG A 333 -14.05 17.76 -15.69
CA ARG A 333 -15.38 18.34 -15.89
C ARG A 333 -16.44 17.74 -14.96
N GLU A 334 -16.42 16.43 -14.75
CA GLU A 334 -17.34 15.77 -13.81
C GLU A 334 -17.15 16.27 -12.38
N LYS A 335 -15.89 16.44 -11.95
CA LYS A 335 -15.61 16.99 -10.61
C LYS A 335 -16.11 18.43 -10.53
N GLU A 336 -15.78 19.29 -11.49
CA GLU A 336 -16.25 20.69 -11.53
C GLU A 336 -17.77 20.82 -11.56
N GLY A 337 -18.47 19.96 -12.31
CA GLY A 337 -19.94 19.90 -12.35
C GLY A 337 -20.56 19.46 -11.03
N GLY A 338 -19.98 18.45 -10.36
CA GLY A 338 -20.44 18.00 -9.04
C GLY A 338 -20.26 19.05 -7.94
N TRP A 339 -19.28 19.95 -8.06
CA TRP A 339 -19.12 21.10 -7.15
C TRP A 339 -20.20 22.17 -7.34
N MET A 340 -20.83 22.27 -8.51
CA MET A 340 -21.90 23.24 -8.76
C MET A 340 -23.27 22.74 -8.28
N GLU A 341 -23.56 21.45 -8.36
CA GLU A 341 -24.80 20.87 -7.81
C GLU A 341 -24.86 20.89 -6.27
N TYR A 342 -23.72 20.85 -5.57
CA TYR A 342 -23.66 20.95 -4.11
C TYR A 342 -23.81 22.39 -3.55
N ARG A 343 -23.85 23.40 -4.42
CA ARG A 343 -24.00 24.83 -4.05
C ARG A 343 -25.35 25.44 -4.45
N ALA A 344 -26.19 24.70 -5.16
CA ALA A 344 -27.59 25.05 -5.42
C ALA A 344 -28.48 24.45 -4.33
#